data_AF-A0A2N3BND8-F1
#
_entry.id   AF-A0A2N3BND8-F1
#
_cell.length_a   1.000
_cell.length_b   1.000
_cell.length_c   1.000
_cell.angle_alpha   90.00
_cell.angle_beta   90.00
_cell.angle_gamma   90.00
#
_symmetry.space_group_name_H-M   'P 1'
#
loop_
_entity.id
_entity.type
_entity.pdbx_description
1 polymer ?
#
loop_
_entity_poly.entity_id
_entity_poly.type
_entity_poly.pdbx_seq_one_letter_code
_entity_poly.pdbx_strand_id
1 'polypeptide(L)'
;PATPAKFGYAVDCGPRPVLFDTSADIRIERGAGGLIVRADGAATGAPATVDSAATLALELARWFLASGGAPAGRGRMAAHLARRAVLPEAFRAVRVGPRADAAPPLPGPVPQGCLVAFEFGQMSAETLSLLARSGPIRVTPWRMLLIEGRTAPPAIPGVITGPGNPLLNVYACTGAPGCPQAHVATRALARRLAPALPPGGVLHVSGCAKGCAHPGAAALTLVGEPGGTLALIRDGTATDPPRRHGLDPATLVPATLTEAPDAPQL
;
A
#
# COMPACT_ATOMS: atom_id res chain seq x y z
N PRO A 1 18.47 13.27 -10.46
CA PRO A 1 19.69 12.61 -9.95
C PRO A 1 19.50 11.08 -10.02
N ALA A 2 20.56 10.27 -10.02
CA ALA A 2 20.46 8.82 -10.04
C ALA A 2 20.08 8.26 -8.65
N THR A 3 18.80 8.32 -8.31
CA THR A 3 18.27 7.78 -7.05
C THR A 3 18.12 6.25 -7.10
N PRO A 4 18.02 5.57 -5.94
CA PRO A 4 17.74 4.14 -5.90
C PRO A 4 16.49 3.76 -6.69
N ALA A 5 16.43 2.50 -7.17
CA ALA A 5 15.29 1.98 -7.92
C ALA A 5 13.95 2.03 -7.13
N LYS A 6 14.02 2.04 -5.79
CA LYS A 6 12.86 2.17 -4.90
C LYS A 6 12.83 3.54 -4.22
N PHE A 7 12.96 4.62 -5.00
CA PHE A 7 12.85 6.00 -4.54
C PHE A 7 11.67 6.68 -5.24
N GLY A 8 10.73 7.23 -4.48
CA GLY A 8 9.46 7.74 -5.01
C GLY A 8 9.20 9.22 -4.73
N TYR A 9 8.36 9.82 -5.55
CA TYR A 9 7.83 11.18 -5.37
C TYR A 9 6.31 11.11 -5.30
N ALA A 10 5.70 11.81 -4.35
CA ALA A 10 4.25 12.00 -4.31
C ALA A 10 3.90 13.46 -4.56
N VAL A 11 2.90 13.71 -5.39
CA VAL A 11 2.33 15.04 -5.64
C VAL A 11 0.88 15.00 -5.22
N ASP A 12 0.57 15.66 -4.12
CA ASP A 12 -0.74 15.60 -3.47
C ASP A 12 -1.20 17.00 -3.06
N CYS A 13 -1.40 17.83 -4.09
CA CYS A 13 -1.74 19.23 -3.97
C CYS A 13 -3.25 19.47 -4.06
N GLY A 14 -4.07 18.43 -3.89
CA GLY A 14 -5.53 18.55 -3.88
C GLY A 14 -6.01 19.36 -2.67
N PRO A 15 -7.25 19.89 -2.71
CA PRO A 15 -7.87 20.51 -1.55
C PRO A 15 -8.08 19.49 -0.40
N ARG A 16 -8.14 18.20 -0.74
CA ARG A 16 -8.15 17.07 0.18
C ARG A 16 -7.05 16.09 -0.25
N PRO A 17 -5.89 16.06 0.42
CA PRO A 17 -4.83 15.12 0.10
C PRO A 17 -5.25 13.68 0.40
N VAL A 18 -4.80 12.73 -0.41
CA VAL A 18 -5.17 11.31 -0.35
C VAL A 18 -3.99 10.34 -0.46
N LEU A 19 -2.82 10.82 -0.87
CA LEU A 19 -1.58 10.03 -1.05
C LEU A 19 -0.69 10.04 0.19
N PHE A 20 -1.22 10.49 1.33
CA PHE A 20 -0.45 10.63 2.56
C PHE A 20 0.24 9.31 2.98
N ASP A 21 -0.51 8.20 2.99
CA ASP A 21 0.03 6.87 3.34
C ASP A 21 0.63 6.12 2.13
N THR A 22 0.68 6.75 0.96
CA THR A 22 1.36 6.15 -0.20
C THR A 22 2.88 6.25 -0.02
N SER A 23 3.59 5.17 -0.33
CA SER A 23 5.05 5.13 -0.26
C SER A 23 5.67 6.21 -1.15
N ALA A 24 6.43 7.11 -0.56
CA ALA A 24 7.23 8.12 -1.24
C ALA A 24 8.54 8.36 -0.47
N ASP A 25 9.39 9.20 -1.03
CA ASP A 25 10.62 9.68 -0.39
C ASP A 25 10.65 11.21 -0.37
N ILE A 26 10.06 11.84 -1.39
CA ILE A 26 9.86 13.28 -1.48
C ILE A 26 8.40 13.56 -1.79
N ARG A 27 7.85 14.60 -1.17
CA ARG A 27 6.43 14.94 -1.27
C ARG A 27 6.26 16.40 -1.64
N ILE A 28 5.40 16.66 -2.61
CA ILE A 28 4.92 17.97 -3.01
C ILE A 28 3.46 18.05 -2.57
N GLU A 29 3.17 18.90 -1.59
CA GLU A 29 1.88 18.95 -0.89
C GLU A 29 1.47 20.40 -0.63
N ARG A 30 0.32 20.61 0.03
CA ARG A 30 -0.07 21.93 0.55
C ARG A 30 0.37 22.09 2.02
N GLY A 31 1.05 23.19 2.31
CA GLY A 31 1.26 23.71 3.65
C GLY A 31 0.29 24.86 3.97
N ALA A 32 0.47 25.50 5.13
CA ALA A 32 -0.40 26.57 5.59
C ALA A 32 -0.42 27.81 4.67
N GLY A 33 0.65 28.05 3.92
CA GLY A 33 0.83 29.24 3.07
C GLY A 33 0.96 28.99 1.57
N GLY A 34 0.70 27.75 1.09
CA GLY A 34 0.87 27.40 -0.32
C GLY A 34 1.43 26.00 -0.54
N LEU A 35 2.10 25.77 -1.67
CA LEU A 35 2.76 24.49 -1.91
C LEU A 35 4.02 24.37 -1.05
N ILE A 36 4.35 23.14 -0.69
CA ILE A 36 5.59 22.80 0.00
C ILE A 36 6.23 21.57 -0.65
N VAL A 37 7.56 21.52 -0.61
CA VAL A 37 8.35 20.31 -0.90
C VAL A 37 8.98 19.82 0.37
N ARG A 38 8.78 18.55 0.74
CA ARG A 38 9.34 17.97 1.96
C ARG A 38 9.90 16.58 1.74
N ALA A 39 10.81 16.20 2.62
CA ALA A 39 11.23 14.82 2.79
C ALA A 39 10.08 14.01 3.43
N ASP A 40 9.87 12.79 2.96
CA ASP A 40 8.95 11.88 3.64
C ASP A 40 9.41 11.60 5.08
N GLY A 41 8.48 11.59 6.02
CA GLY A 41 8.77 11.55 7.46
C GLY A 41 9.14 12.89 8.13
N ALA A 42 9.42 13.95 7.38
CA ALA A 42 9.70 15.27 7.97
C ALA A 42 8.43 16.06 8.31
N ALA A 43 8.47 16.80 9.43
CA ALA A 43 7.39 17.71 9.87
C ALA A 43 7.49 19.12 9.25
N THR A 44 8.54 19.38 8.47
CA THR A 44 8.82 20.65 7.81
C THR A 44 9.15 20.42 6.33
N GLY A 45 9.06 21.49 5.53
CA GLY A 45 9.47 21.51 4.14
C GLY A 45 9.87 22.90 3.67
N ALA A 46 10.26 22.97 2.40
CA ALA A 46 10.54 24.21 1.71
C ALA A 46 9.26 24.78 1.10
N PRO A 47 8.97 26.09 1.24
CA PRO A 47 7.88 26.71 0.51
C PRO A 47 8.16 26.64 -0.99
N ALA A 48 7.11 26.38 -1.77
CA ALA A 48 7.23 26.18 -3.20
C ALA A 48 6.10 26.89 -3.96
N THR A 49 6.38 27.17 -5.23
CA THR A 49 5.39 27.51 -6.25
C THR A 49 5.28 26.34 -7.23
N VAL A 50 4.33 26.40 -8.17
CA VAL A 50 4.26 25.41 -9.26
C VAL A 50 5.59 25.36 -10.02
N ASP A 51 6.22 26.51 -10.24
CA ASP A 51 7.46 26.62 -11.02
C ASP A 51 8.69 26.15 -10.24
N SER A 52 8.72 26.29 -8.91
CA SER A 52 9.88 25.91 -8.09
C SER A 52 9.82 24.50 -7.53
N ALA A 53 8.64 23.88 -7.45
CA ALA A 53 8.44 22.60 -6.76
C ALA A 53 9.31 21.46 -7.33
N ALA A 54 9.41 21.34 -8.66
CA ALA A 54 10.22 20.30 -9.29
C ALA A 54 11.72 20.49 -8.99
N THR A 55 12.21 21.73 -9.05
CA THR A 55 13.61 22.07 -8.76
C THR A 55 13.97 21.73 -7.31
N LEU A 56 13.13 22.15 -6.36
CA LEU A 56 13.31 21.85 -4.93
C LEU A 56 13.27 20.34 -4.67
N ALA A 57 12.39 19.58 -5.32
CA ALA A 57 12.35 18.13 -5.19
C ALA A 57 13.65 17.48 -5.68
N LEU A 58 14.22 17.96 -6.79
CA LEU A 58 15.49 17.47 -7.30
C LEU A 58 16.67 17.86 -6.41
N GLU A 59 16.66 19.06 -5.82
CA GLU A 59 17.66 19.48 -4.83
C GLU A 59 17.63 18.60 -3.59
N LEU A 60 16.45 18.30 -3.06
CA LEU A 60 16.30 17.41 -1.92
C LEU A 60 16.75 15.99 -2.23
N ALA A 61 16.49 15.49 -3.44
CA ALA A 61 16.98 14.19 -3.89
C ALA A 61 18.52 14.16 -4.03
N ARG A 62 19.13 15.25 -4.52
CA ARG A 62 20.60 15.37 -4.57
C ARG A 62 21.19 15.41 -3.16
N TRP A 63 20.60 16.18 -2.24
CA TRP A 63 20.99 16.19 -0.84
C TRP A 63 20.95 14.79 -0.25
N PHE A 64 19.83 14.07 -0.40
CA PHE A 64 19.68 12.70 0.10
C PHE A 64 20.81 11.77 -0.36
N LEU A 65 21.25 11.88 -1.62
CA LEU A 65 22.38 11.09 -2.11
C LEU A 65 23.71 11.54 -1.48
N ALA A 66 23.97 12.85 -1.51
CA ALA A 66 25.22 13.43 -1.00
C ALA A 66 25.40 13.22 0.52
N SER A 67 24.30 13.16 1.27
CA SER A 67 24.29 12.94 2.73
C SER A 67 24.33 11.46 3.12
N GLY A 68 24.50 10.52 2.18
CA GLY A 68 24.56 9.08 2.49
C GLY A 68 23.20 8.44 2.74
N GLY A 69 22.15 8.96 2.12
CA GLY A 69 20.80 8.39 2.15
C GLY A 69 20.68 7.06 1.43
N ALA A 70 21.55 6.79 0.45
CA ALA A 70 21.56 5.58 -0.37
C ALA A 70 22.91 4.82 -0.33
N PRO A 71 23.37 4.33 0.83
CA PRO A 71 24.59 3.53 0.89
C PRO A 71 24.46 2.29 -0.04
N ALA A 72 25.52 1.99 -0.78
CA ALA A 72 25.54 0.91 -1.78
C ALA A 72 24.37 0.98 -2.81
N GLY A 73 23.89 2.18 -3.12
CA GLY A 73 22.81 2.40 -4.09
C GLY A 73 21.41 2.03 -3.60
N ARG A 74 21.24 1.78 -2.29
CA ARG A 74 19.94 1.43 -1.67
C ARG A 74 19.65 2.35 -0.50
N GLY A 75 18.40 2.78 -0.35
CA GLY A 75 17.96 3.57 0.79
C GLY A 75 16.63 4.25 0.58
N ARG A 76 16.03 4.72 1.68
CA ARG A 76 14.76 5.44 1.73
C ARG A 76 14.91 6.70 2.57
N MET A 77 14.20 7.77 2.21
CA MET A 77 14.29 9.07 2.87
C MET A 77 13.95 8.96 4.36
N ALA A 78 12.82 8.33 4.72
CA ALA A 78 12.41 8.19 6.11
C ALA A 78 13.47 7.47 6.96
N ALA A 79 14.07 6.39 6.44
CA ALA A 79 15.16 5.67 7.11
C ALA A 79 16.46 6.49 7.20
N HIS A 80 16.68 7.42 6.26
CA HIS A 80 17.80 8.35 6.33
C HIS A 80 17.58 9.40 7.43
N LEU A 81 16.37 9.96 7.53
CA LEU A 81 16.01 10.88 8.62
C LEU A 81 16.02 10.19 9.99
N ALA A 82 15.57 8.94 10.08
CA ALA A 82 15.63 8.15 11.32
C ALA A 82 17.08 7.95 11.82
N ARG A 83 18.07 7.96 10.91
CA ARG A 83 19.51 7.98 11.22
C ARG A 83 20.04 9.38 11.56
N ARG A 84 19.15 10.32 11.90
CA ARG A 84 19.44 11.70 12.33
C ARG A 84 20.12 12.57 11.26
N ALA A 85 19.84 12.30 9.98
CA ALA A 85 20.27 13.19 8.91
C ALA A 85 19.63 14.57 9.05
N VAL A 86 20.44 15.62 8.87
CA VAL A 86 20.01 17.01 9.04
C VAL A 86 19.61 17.59 7.69
N LEU A 87 18.32 17.87 7.50
CA LEU A 87 17.78 18.49 6.30
C LEU A 87 18.43 19.87 6.04
N PRO A 88 18.61 20.32 4.80
CA PRO A 88 19.06 21.68 4.53
C PRO A 88 18.09 22.73 5.09
N GLU A 89 18.59 23.93 5.42
CA GLU A 89 17.80 25.01 6.05
C GLU A 89 16.51 25.32 5.28
N ALA A 90 16.58 25.37 3.94
CA ALA A 90 15.42 25.61 3.09
C ALA A 90 14.27 24.62 3.36
N PHE A 91 14.56 23.34 3.69
CA PHE A 91 13.56 22.31 3.95
C PHE A 91 13.10 22.25 5.42
N ARG A 92 13.54 23.20 6.24
CA ARG A 92 13.10 23.40 7.63
C ARG A 92 12.23 24.66 7.82
N ALA A 93 12.04 25.43 6.76
CA ALA A 93 11.44 26.76 6.82
C ALA A 93 9.95 26.78 7.20
N VAL A 94 9.15 25.84 6.68
CA VAL A 94 7.69 25.86 6.86
C VAL A 94 7.21 24.53 7.42
N ARG A 95 6.32 24.57 8.42
CA ARG A 95 5.67 23.36 8.95
C ARG A 95 4.66 22.82 7.97
N VAL A 96 4.58 21.49 7.88
CA VAL A 96 3.49 20.82 7.16
C VAL A 96 2.16 21.19 7.81
N GLY A 97 1.14 21.43 7.00
CA GLY A 97 -0.21 21.70 7.50
C GLY A 97 -0.79 20.49 8.27
N PRO A 98 -1.86 20.68 9.05
CA PRO A 98 -2.53 19.58 9.72
C PRO A 98 -2.96 18.54 8.67
N ARG A 99 -2.72 17.27 9.00
CA ARG A 99 -3.24 16.17 8.19
C ARG A 99 -4.73 16.10 8.44
N ALA A 100 -5.51 16.16 7.37
CA ALA A 100 -6.89 15.70 7.48
C ALA A 100 -6.83 14.17 7.61
N ASP A 101 -7.49 13.61 8.62
CA ASP A 101 -7.75 12.18 8.71
C ASP A 101 -8.73 11.82 7.58
N ALA A 102 -8.19 11.63 6.39
CA ALA A 102 -8.95 11.12 5.27
C ALA A 102 -8.99 9.60 5.40
N ALA A 103 -10.18 9.06 5.65
CA ALA A 103 -10.39 7.63 5.50
C ALA A 103 -9.92 7.19 4.10
N PRO A 104 -9.30 6.00 3.97
CA PRO A 104 -8.92 5.47 2.68
C PRO A 104 -10.13 5.47 1.73
N PRO A 105 -9.94 5.79 0.44
CA PRO A 105 -11.04 5.78 -0.50
C PRO A 105 -11.61 4.38 -0.64
N LEU A 106 -12.93 4.28 -0.77
CA LEU A 106 -13.67 3.05 -0.93
C LEU A 106 -14.27 2.98 -2.34
N PRO A 107 -14.57 1.77 -2.87
CA PRO A 107 -15.27 1.64 -4.15
C PRO A 107 -16.64 2.31 -4.13
N GLY A 108 -16.98 2.95 -5.25
CA GLY A 108 -18.25 3.65 -5.44
C GLY A 108 -18.10 5.03 -6.09
N PRO A 109 -19.20 5.79 -6.20
CA PRO A 109 -19.20 7.12 -6.77
C PRO A 109 -18.37 8.12 -5.95
N VAL A 110 -17.59 8.95 -6.65
CA VAL A 110 -16.81 10.06 -6.12
C VAL A 110 -17.00 11.29 -7.03
N PRO A 111 -16.67 12.52 -6.61
CA PRO A 111 -16.89 13.70 -7.45
C PRO A 111 -16.26 13.63 -8.85
N GLN A 112 -15.15 12.90 -9.00
CA GLN A 112 -14.41 12.76 -10.25
C GLN A 112 -14.95 11.62 -11.15
N GLY A 113 -15.80 10.73 -10.63
CA GLY A 113 -16.24 9.54 -11.36
C GLY A 113 -16.63 8.39 -10.43
N CYS A 114 -16.24 7.17 -10.78
CA CYS A 114 -16.49 5.99 -9.95
C CYS A 114 -15.20 5.22 -9.68
N LEU A 115 -14.92 4.96 -8.40
CA LEU A 115 -13.86 4.05 -7.99
C LEU A 115 -14.35 2.61 -8.06
N VAL A 116 -13.51 1.74 -8.60
CA VAL A 116 -13.75 0.30 -8.64
C VAL A 116 -12.52 -0.45 -8.16
N ALA A 117 -12.73 -1.47 -7.33
CA ALA A 117 -11.68 -2.30 -6.77
C ALA A 117 -11.60 -3.66 -7.45
N PHE A 118 -10.50 -4.34 -7.16
CA PHE A 118 -10.19 -5.66 -7.69
C PHE A 118 -9.70 -6.55 -6.57
N GLU A 119 -10.12 -7.81 -6.59
CA GLU A 119 -9.53 -8.80 -5.70
C GLU A 119 -8.01 -8.81 -5.88
N PHE A 120 -7.29 -8.60 -4.78
CA PHE A 120 -5.82 -8.57 -4.76
C PHE A 120 -5.16 -7.55 -5.73
N GLY A 121 -5.92 -6.58 -6.24
CA GLY A 121 -5.43 -5.63 -7.24
C GLY A 121 -5.19 -6.23 -8.62
N GLN A 122 -5.87 -7.33 -8.98
CA GLN A 122 -5.70 -8.03 -10.25
C GLN A 122 -6.96 -7.96 -11.12
N MET A 123 -6.77 -7.79 -12.42
CA MET A 123 -7.83 -7.87 -13.42
C MET A 123 -7.35 -8.60 -14.65
N SER A 124 -8.27 -9.18 -15.41
CA SER A 124 -7.96 -9.77 -16.71
C SER A 124 -7.85 -8.68 -17.79
N ALA A 125 -7.25 -9.03 -18.94
CA ALA A 125 -7.17 -8.12 -20.09
C ALA A 125 -8.56 -7.75 -20.62
N GLU A 126 -9.51 -8.70 -20.57
CA GLU A 126 -10.91 -8.50 -20.95
C GLU A 126 -11.61 -7.52 -20.01
N THR A 127 -11.37 -7.65 -18.70
CA THR A 127 -11.91 -6.74 -17.67
C THR A 127 -11.39 -5.32 -17.91
N LEU A 128 -10.08 -5.17 -18.12
CA LEU A 128 -9.46 -3.87 -18.44
C LEU A 128 -10.05 -3.28 -19.73
N SER A 129 -10.24 -4.10 -20.77
CA SER A 129 -10.83 -3.66 -22.04
C SER A 129 -12.27 -3.17 -21.87
N LEU A 130 -13.08 -3.83 -21.04
CA LEU A 130 -14.45 -3.41 -20.70
C LEU A 130 -14.46 -2.10 -19.92
N LEU A 131 -13.54 -1.95 -18.95
CA LEU A 131 -13.40 -0.72 -18.17
C LEU A 131 -12.97 0.45 -19.05
N ALA A 132 -12.05 0.24 -20.00
CA ALA A 132 -11.56 1.30 -20.89
C ALA A 132 -12.68 1.84 -21.80
N ARG A 133 -13.68 1.01 -22.13
CA ARG A 133 -14.89 1.45 -22.85
C ARG A 133 -15.87 2.23 -21.97
N SER A 134 -15.69 2.19 -20.65
CA SER A 134 -16.61 2.81 -19.69
C SER A 134 -16.25 4.26 -19.36
N GLY A 135 -15.06 4.74 -19.76
CA GLY A 135 -14.56 6.10 -19.58
C GLY A 135 -13.03 6.14 -19.40
N PRO A 136 -12.42 7.34 -19.31
CA PRO A 136 -11.00 7.48 -18.99
C PRO A 136 -10.66 6.83 -17.64
N ILE A 137 -9.52 6.16 -17.57
CA ILE A 137 -9.08 5.40 -16.39
C ILE A 137 -7.90 6.10 -15.72
N ARG A 138 -7.95 6.21 -14.39
CA ARG A 138 -6.76 6.48 -13.56
C ARG A 138 -6.44 5.30 -12.66
N VAL A 139 -5.17 4.90 -12.66
CA VAL A 139 -4.65 3.93 -11.69
C VAL A 139 -4.47 4.63 -10.35
N THR A 140 -4.82 3.93 -9.28
CA THR A 140 -4.71 4.45 -7.91
C THR A 140 -3.83 3.54 -7.06
N PRO A 141 -3.21 4.04 -5.97
CA PRO A 141 -2.37 3.22 -5.10
C PRO A 141 -3.17 2.24 -4.23
N TRP A 142 -4.51 2.33 -4.21
CA TRP A 142 -5.39 1.54 -3.33
C TRP A 142 -5.94 0.28 -4.00
N ARG A 143 -5.24 -0.29 -4.99
CA ARG A 143 -5.72 -1.45 -5.78
C ARG A 143 -7.08 -1.20 -6.45
N MET A 144 -7.31 0.05 -6.83
CA MET A 144 -8.52 0.51 -7.50
C MET A 144 -8.20 1.24 -8.80
N LEU A 145 -9.19 1.30 -9.68
CA LEU A 145 -9.22 2.22 -10.80
C LEU A 145 -10.31 3.26 -10.57
N LEU A 146 -10.02 4.52 -10.89
CA LEU A 146 -11.04 5.55 -11.07
C LEU A 146 -11.45 5.56 -12.54
N ILE A 147 -12.74 5.45 -12.79
CA ILE A 147 -13.33 5.65 -14.11
C ILE A 147 -13.97 7.05 -14.11
N GLU A 148 -13.37 7.98 -14.84
CA GLU A 148 -13.74 9.39 -14.80
C GLU A 148 -15.12 9.65 -15.41
N GLY A 149 -15.83 10.64 -14.86
CA GLY A 149 -17.12 11.12 -15.38
C GLY A 149 -18.31 10.17 -15.16
N ARG A 150 -18.11 9.01 -14.52
CA ARG A 150 -19.20 8.09 -14.19
C ARG A 150 -19.88 8.44 -12.88
N THR A 151 -21.21 8.48 -12.87
CA THR A 151 -22.01 8.68 -11.65
C THR A 151 -22.44 7.37 -10.98
N ALA A 152 -22.29 6.24 -11.68
CA ALA A 152 -22.67 4.92 -11.19
C ALA A 152 -21.61 3.86 -11.52
N PRO A 153 -21.45 2.83 -10.66
CA PRO A 153 -20.52 1.74 -10.92
C PRO A 153 -20.86 0.98 -12.21
N PRO A 154 -19.85 0.54 -12.98
CA PRO A 154 -20.09 -0.28 -14.16
C PRO A 154 -20.52 -1.70 -13.74
N ALA A 155 -21.46 -2.28 -14.48
CA ALA A 155 -21.87 -3.67 -14.31
C ALA A 155 -20.89 -4.60 -15.06
N ILE A 156 -19.66 -4.72 -14.56
CA ILE A 156 -18.61 -5.57 -15.15
C ILE A 156 -18.30 -6.72 -14.17
N PRO A 157 -18.36 -7.99 -14.61
CA PRO A 157 -18.02 -9.13 -13.76
C PRO A 157 -16.61 -9.04 -13.18
N GLY A 158 -16.44 -9.49 -11.93
CA GLY A 158 -15.13 -9.49 -11.25
C GLY A 158 -14.69 -8.13 -10.71
N VAL A 159 -15.48 -7.08 -10.89
CA VAL A 159 -15.20 -5.74 -10.37
C VAL A 159 -15.92 -5.54 -9.02
N ILE A 160 -15.19 -5.06 -8.02
CA ILE A 160 -15.75 -4.72 -6.70
C ILE A 160 -16.21 -3.26 -6.76
N THR A 161 -17.53 -3.06 -6.67
CA THR A 161 -18.16 -1.75 -6.88
C THR A 161 -18.70 -1.10 -5.60
N GLY A 162 -18.64 -1.80 -4.47
CA GLY A 162 -19.13 -1.30 -3.18
C GLY A 162 -18.20 -1.62 -2.00
N PRO A 163 -18.34 -0.87 -0.89
CA PRO A 163 -17.42 -0.90 0.25
C PRO A 163 -17.57 -2.14 1.13
N GLY A 164 -18.68 -2.87 1.05
CA GLY A 164 -18.98 -4.01 1.92
C GLY A 164 -18.28 -5.32 1.53
N ASN A 165 -17.44 -5.33 0.49
CA ASN A 165 -16.82 -6.56 0.02
C ASN A 165 -15.62 -6.94 0.91
N PRO A 166 -15.61 -8.14 1.54
CA PRO A 166 -14.54 -8.54 2.46
C PRO A 166 -13.16 -8.64 1.78
N LEU A 167 -13.11 -8.88 0.46
CA LEU A 167 -11.85 -8.94 -0.30
C LEU A 167 -11.13 -7.59 -0.39
N LEU A 168 -11.77 -6.49 -0.01
CA LEU A 168 -11.09 -5.20 0.13
C LEU A 168 -10.00 -5.24 1.22
N ASN A 169 -10.21 -6.06 2.27
CA ASN A 169 -9.27 -6.21 3.38
C ASN A 169 -8.34 -7.42 3.23
N VAL A 170 -8.31 -8.05 2.05
CA VAL A 170 -7.48 -9.23 1.79
C VAL A 170 -6.36 -8.87 0.81
N TYR A 171 -5.13 -9.19 1.22
CA TYR A 171 -3.91 -8.95 0.47
C TYR A 171 -3.26 -10.29 0.18
N ALA A 172 -3.12 -10.63 -1.10
CA ALA A 172 -2.47 -11.84 -1.54
C ALA A 172 -1.46 -11.51 -2.63
N CYS A 173 -0.21 -11.97 -2.48
CA CYS A 173 0.79 -11.79 -3.53
C CYS A 173 0.51 -12.75 -4.69
N THR A 174 1.35 -12.72 -5.73
CA THR A 174 1.20 -13.63 -6.88
C THR A 174 1.18 -15.10 -6.46
N GLY A 175 2.00 -15.48 -5.48
CA GLY A 175 2.10 -16.85 -4.99
C GLY A 175 2.62 -17.84 -6.04
N ALA A 176 2.69 -19.12 -5.67
CA ALA A 176 3.01 -20.19 -6.60
C ALA A 176 1.81 -20.50 -7.52
N PRO A 177 2.03 -20.93 -8.78
CA PRO A 177 3.33 -21.06 -9.45
C PRO A 177 3.83 -19.74 -10.09
N GLY A 178 3.04 -18.66 -10.07
CA GLY A 178 3.35 -17.42 -10.78
C GLY A 178 4.53 -16.61 -10.22
N CYS A 179 5.02 -16.95 -9.03
CA CYS A 179 6.22 -16.39 -8.43
C CYS A 179 7.21 -17.52 -8.09
N PRO A 180 8.43 -17.54 -8.66
CA PRO A 180 9.42 -18.60 -8.41
C PRO A 180 9.99 -18.58 -6.99
N GLN A 181 9.64 -17.56 -6.20
CA GLN A 181 10.09 -17.38 -4.81
C GLN A 181 9.01 -17.80 -3.82
N ALA A 182 7.81 -18.15 -4.29
CA ALA A 182 6.71 -18.54 -3.44
C ALA A 182 6.71 -20.05 -3.23
N HIS A 183 6.39 -20.47 -2.00
CA HIS A 183 6.28 -21.87 -1.64
C HIS A 183 4.84 -22.40 -1.74
N VAL A 184 3.85 -21.50 -1.75
CA VAL A 184 2.42 -21.85 -1.73
C VAL A 184 1.60 -20.98 -2.68
N ALA A 185 0.46 -21.51 -3.14
CA ALA A 185 -0.55 -20.73 -3.83
C ALA A 185 -1.30 -19.82 -2.85
N THR A 186 -1.42 -18.53 -3.17
CA THR A 186 -1.90 -17.51 -2.22
C THR A 186 -3.34 -17.10 -2.48
N ARG A 187 -3.71 -16.77 -3.72
CA ARG A 187 -4.99 -16.12 -4.04
C ARG A 187 -6.21 -17.01 -3.82
N ALA A 188 -6.13 -18.28 -4.21
CA ALA A 188 -7.22 -19.24 -3.97
C ALA A 188 -7.47 -19.43 -2.47
N LEU A 189 -6.38 -19.57 -1.70
CA LEU A 189 -6.42 -19.63 -0.24
C LEU A 189 -7.00 -18.34 0.36
N ALA A 190 -6.54 -17.18 -0.08
CA ALA A 190 -6.98 -15.88 0.39
C ALA A 190 -8.49 -15.65 0.15
N ARG A 191 -9.02 -16.05 -1.01
CA ARG A 191 -10.48 -16.01 -1.26
C ARG A 191 -11.24 -16.90 -0.29
N ARG A 192 -10.78 -18.13 -0.08
CA ARG A 192 -11.42 -19.09 0.83
C ARG A 192 -11.45 -18.60 2.28
N LEU A 193 -10.41 -17.86 2.69
CA LEU A 193 -10.25 -17.37 4.05
C LEU A 193 -10.77 -15.95 4.29
N ALA A 194 -11.17 -15.21 3.25
CA ALA A 194 -11.72 -13.86 3.37
C ALA A 194 -12.85 -13.73 4.41
N PRO A 195 -13.77 -14.72 4.57
CA PRO A 195 -14.83 -14.67 5.59
C PRO A 195 -14.33 -14.82 7.04
N ALA A 196 -13.07 -15.20 7.25
CA ALA A 196 -12.49 -15.41 8.59
C ALA A 196 -12.17 -14.10 9.33
N LEU A 197 -12.21 -12.97 8.61
CA LEU A 197 -11.76 -11.70 9.14
C LEU A 197 -12.77 -11.12 10.14
N PRO A 198 -12.32 -10.66 11.32
CA PRO A 198 -13.16 -9.80 12.13
C PRO A 198 -13.48 -8.51 11.35
N PRO A 199 -14.60 -7.83 11.65
CA PRO A 199 -14.90 -6.54 11.06
C PRO A 199 -13.71 -5.57 11.15
N GLY A 200 -13.28 -5.03 10.01
CA GLY A 200 -12.12 -4.12 9.93
C GLY A 200 -10.73 -4.78 9.99
N GLY A 201 -10.65 -6.11 10.18
CA GLY A 201 -9.39 -6.84 10.17
C GLY A 201 -8.80 -6.99 8.77
N VAL A 202 -7.48 -7.06 8.68
CA VAL A 202 -6.73 -7.32 7.44
C VAL A 202 -6.23 -8.76 7.42
N LEU A 203 -6.39 -9.45 6.28
CA LEU A 203 -5.78 -10.76 6.01
C LEU A 203 -4.67 -10.57 4.98
N HIS A 204 -3.46 -10.98 5.34
CA HIS A 204 -2.34 -11.06 4.42
C HIS A 204 -1.98 -12.53 4.16
N VAL A 205 -2.00 -12.97 2.91
CA VAL A 205 -1.51 -14.29 2.48
C VAL A 205 -0.30 -14.09 1.57
N SER A 206 0.88 -14.31 2.14
CA SER A 206 2.16 -14.20 1.44
C SER A 206 2.69 -15.57 1.06
N GLY A 207 3.13 -15.73 -0.18
CA GLY A 207 3.71 -16.98 -0.66
C GLY A 207 5.11 -17.28 -0.09
N CYS A 208 5.77 -16.30 0.51
CA CYS A 208 7.06 -16.41 1.19
C CYS A 208 7.29 -15.24 2.15
N ALA A 209 8.42 -15.22 2.86
CA ALA A 209 8.75 -14.20 3.87
C ALA A 209 8.91 -12.77 3.33
N LYS A 210 8.92 -12.54 2.00
CA LYS A 210 9.08 -11.18 1.43
C LYS A 210 7.90 -10.25 1.71
N GLY A 211 6.71 -10.79 1.98
CA GLY A 211 5.53 -9.99 2.32
C GLY A 211 5.08 -8.98 1.25
N CYS A 212 5.32 -9.26 -0.04
CA CYS A 212 5.21 -8.24 -1.11
C CYS A 212 3.82 -7.58 -1.23
N ALA A 213 2.74 -8.28 -0.87
CA ALA A 213 1.39 -7.75 -1.04
C ALA A 213 0.99 -6.79 0.08
N HIS A 214 1.55 -6.95 1.28
CA HIS A 214 1.27 -6.11 2.43
C HIS A 214 2.48 -6.10 3.37
N PRO A 215 3.37 -5.09 3.25
CA PRO A 215 4.57 -5.01 4.09
C PRO A 215 4.28 -4.60 5.53
N GLY A 216 3.09 -4.04 5.81
CA GLY A 216 2.65 -3.66 7.14
C GLY A 216 2.11 -4.83 7.96
N ALA A 217 1.77 -4.55 9.22
CA ALA A 217 1.11 -5.53 10.08
C ALA A 217 -0.32 -5.80 9.60
N ALA A 218 -0.78 -7.03 9.80
CA ALA A 218 -2.16 -7.44 9.58
C ALA A 218 -2.66 -8.25 10.77
N ALA A 219 -3.98 -8.24 11.01
CA ALA A 219 -4.60 -9.02 12.08
C ALA A 219 -4.29 -10.51 11.91
N LEU A 220 -4.29 -10.99 10.66
CA LEU A 220 -3.86 -12.34 10.28
C LEU A 220 -2.87 -12.26 9.12
N THR A 221 -1.68 -12.81 9.32
CA THR A 221 -0.69 -12.99 8.26
C THR A 221 -0.35 -14.48 8.13
N LEU A 222 -0.56 -15.03 6.93
CA LEU A 222 -0.17 -16.38 6.55
C LEU A 222 1.04 -16.29 5.62
N VAL A 223 2.10 -17.04 5.93
CA VAL A 223 3.37 -17.00 5.18
C VAL A 223 3.72 -18.40 4.70
N GLY A 224 3.93 -18.56 3.40
CA GLY A 224 4.41 -19.81 2.82
C GLY A 224 5.82 -20.16 3.27
N GLU A 225 6.00 -21.43 3.65
CA GLU A 225 7.27 -22.00 4.10
C GLU A 225 7.77 -23.07 3.11
N PRO A 226 9.09 -23.35 3.09
CA PRO A 226 9.61 -24.50 2.36
C PRO A 226 8.84 -25.79 2.69
N GLY A 227 8.57 -26.62 1.68
CA GLY A 227 7.73 -27.81 1.84
C GLY A 227 6.23 -27.57 1.60
N GLY A 228 5.81 -26.33 1.32
CA GLY A 228 4.44 -26.02 0.91
C GLY A 228 3.47 -25.84 2.07
N THR A 229 3.99 -25.68 3.29
CA THR A 229 3.20 -25.37 4.49
C THR A 229 3.09 -23.86 4.70
N LEU A 230 2.30 -23.48 5.69
CA LEU A 230 2.10 -22.09 6.12
C LEU A 230 2.49 -21.89 7.57
N ALA A 231 3.09 -20.73 7.84
CA ALA A 231 3.20 -20.15 9.16
C ALA A 231 2.07 -19.13 9.38
N LEU A 232 1.56 -19.05 10.61
CA LEU A 232 0.55 -18.08 11.04
C LEU A 232 1.16 -17.05 11.99
N ILE A 233 0.97 -15.78 11.67
CA ILE A 233 1.35 -14.61 12.47
C ILE A 233 0.07 -13.82 12.75
N ARG A 234 -0.07 -13.29 13.97
CA ARG A 234 -1.15 -12.40 14.38
C ARG A 234 -0.60 -11.02 14.67
N ASP A 235 -1.36 -9.99 14.31
CA ASP A 235 -1.04 -8.58 14.55
C ASP A 235 0.39 -8.20 14.14
N GLY A 236 0.83 -8.75 12.99
CA GLY A 236 2.22 -8.71 12.57
C GLY A 236 2.39 -8.81 11.05
N THR A 237 3.63 -8.61 10.64
CA THR A 237 4.12 -8.63 9.25
C THR A 237 4.53 -10.04 8.82
N ALA A 238 4.90 -10.22 7.55
CA ALA A 238 5.39 -11.51 7.04
C ALA A 238 6.80 -11.90 7.54
N THR A 239 7.48 -11.02 8.27
CA THR A 239 8.83 -11.25 8.80
C THR A 239 8.87 -11.40 10.31
N ASP A 240 7.74 -11.23 10.99
CA ASP A 240 7.66 -11.40 12.44
C ASP A 240 7.65 -12.88 12.83
N PRO A 241 8.04 -13.24 14.06
CA PRO A 241 8.03 -14.63 14.53
C PRO A 241 6.62 -15.25 14.43
N PRO A 242 6.46 -16.41 13.77
CA PRO A 242 5.17 -17.06 13.69
C PRO A 242 4.72 -17.65 15.02
N ARG A 243 3.41 -17.65 15.22
CA ARG A 243 2.73 -18.30 16.35
C ARG A 243 2.53 -19.79 16.11
N ARG A 244 2.38 -20.18 14.84
CA ARG A 244 2.22 -21.58 14.41
C ARG A 244 2.93 -21.78 13.08
N HIS A 245 3.42 -23.00 12.86
CA HIS A 245 4.11 -23.44 11.65
C HIS A 245 3.45 -24.71 11.11
N GLY A 246 3.81 -25.12 9.90
CA GLY A 246 3.42 -26.43 9.38
C GLY A 246 1.94 -26.57 9.04
N LEU A 247 1.20 -25.46 8.90
CA LEU A 247 -0.22 -25.50 8.56
C LEU A 247 -0.39 -25.91 7.09
N ASP A 248 -1.29 -26.86 6.84
CA ASP A 248 -1.59 -27.32 5.47
C ASP A 248 -2.53 -26.33 4.76
N PRO A 249 -2.11 -25.69 3.65
CA PRO A 249 -2.94 -24.79 2.87
C PRO A 249 -4.23 -25.43 2.34
N ALA A 250 -4.32 -26.76 2.22
CA ALA A 250 -5.52 -27.43 1.71
C ALA A 250 -6.63 -27.54 2.76
N THR A 251 -6.28 -27.71 4.03
CA THR A 251 -7.22 -27.97 5.13
C THR A 251 -7.62 -26.73 5.92
N LEU A 252 -6.89 -25.61 5.75
CA LEU A 252 -7.22 -24.35 6.41
C LEU A 252 -8.60 -23.81 6.01
N VAL A 253 -9.42 -23.54 7.03
CA VAL A 253 -10.74 -22.92 6.95
C VAL A 253 -10.84 -21.71 7.87
N PRO A 254 -11.79 -20.79 7.66
CA PRO A 254 -11.99 -19.64 8.54
C PRO A 254 -12.01 -19.98 10.04
N ALA A 255 -12.73 -21.05 10.41
CA ALA A 255 -12.85 -21.49 11.80
C ALA A 255 -11.52 -21.92 12.45
N THR A 256 -10.55 -22.40 11.66
CA THR A 256 -9.21 -22.77 12.17
C THR A 256 -8.32 -21.56 12.48
N LEU A 257 -8.73 -20.36 12.03
CA LEU A 257 -7.99 -19.11 12.25
C LEU A 257 -8.58 -18.26 13.38
N THR A 258 -9.77 -18.59 13.85
CA THR A 258 -10.41 -17.99 15.03
C THR A 258 -10.11 -18.87 16.23
N GLU A 259 -9.10 -18.53 17.01
CA GLU A 259 -9.03 -19.04 18.38
C GLU A 259 -9.82 -18.07 19.24
N ALA A 260 -10.72 -18.59 20.10
CA ALA A 260 -11.39 -17.77 21.08
C ALA A 260 -10.35 -17.00 21.93
N PRO A 261 -10.65 -15.80 22.42
CA PRO A 261 -9.75 -15.03 23.30
C PRO A 261 -9.20 -15.85 24.48
N ASP A 262 -9.94 -16.89 24.89
CA ASP A 262 -9.64 -17.78 26.02
C ASP A 262 -9.12 -19.17 25.61
N ALA A 263 -8.77 -19.40 24.33
CA ALA A 263 -8.18 -20.66 23.93
C ALA A 263 -6.80 -20.82 24.61
N PRO A 264 -6.54 -21.93 25.33
CA PRO A 264 -5.26 -22.12 26.00
C PRO A 264 -4.13 -22.02 24.99
N GLN A 265 -3.09 -21.27 25.33
CA GLN A 265 -1.84 -21.30 24.59
C GLN A 265 -1.28 -22.72 24.76
N LEU A 266 -1.44 -23.53 23.71
CA LEU A 266 -0.75 -24.82 23.59
C LEU A 266 0.73 -24.58 23.31
#